data_AF-A0A7W1I3X4-F1
#
_entry.id   AF-A0A7W1I3X4-F1
#
_cell.length_a   1.000
_cell.length_b   1.000
_cell.length_c   1.000
_cell.angle_alpha   90.00
_cell.angle_beta   90.00
_cell.angle_gamma   90.00
#
_symmetry.space_group_name_H-M   'P 1'
#
loop_
_entity.id
_entity.type
_entity.pdbx_description
1 polymer ?
#
loop_
_entity_poly.entity_id
_entity_poly.type
_entity_poly.pdbx_seq_one_letter_code
_entity_poly.pdbx_strand_id
1 'polypeptide(L)'
;MDVSPAPSRRSRLRVVLFSGGRGSGALTTQLVSNPRIDLVLAINGYDDGASTGEVRRFLGDALGPSDFRKNASRLARALRTAPEPLVELLDLRLRDDLVDGCMARRLAAVVGSGTGENPSLEGPARLSAALPEVARFLVQARLARFADELATGARTFRFDDTSLGNLVFSGSYLLVGRDFNRAVDDYCVLLGLPAGLVE
;
A
#
# COMPACT_ATOMS: atom_id res chain seq x y z
N MET A 1 35.83 15.88 -10.87
CA MET A 1 35.00 15.20 -9.85
C MET A 1 34.98 13.73 -10.25
N ASP A 2 35.61 12.90 -9.43
CA ASP A 2 35.76 11.46 -9.67
C ASP A 2 34.45 10.76 -9.25
N VAL A 3 33.67 10.30 -10.23
CA VAL A 3 32.45 9.52 -9.96
C VAL A 3 32.88 8.08 -9.92
N SER A 4 33.18 7.57 -8.72
CA SER A 4 33.50 6.16 -8.54
C SER A 4 32.35 5.29 -9.08
N PRO A 5 32.66 4.20 -9.81
CA PRO A 5 31.65 3.36 -10.42
C PRO A 5 30.75 2.70 -9.37
N ALA A 6 29.47 2.54 -9.69
CA ALA A 6 28.52 1.87 -8.81
C ALA A 6 29.02 0.43 -8.49
N PRO A 7 29.02 0.01 -7.22
CA PRO A 7 29.53 -1.30 -6.82
C PRO A 7 28.77 -2.43 -7.53
N SER A 8 29.51 -3.42 -8.05
CA SER A 8 28.90 -4.62 -8.63
C SER A 8 28.08 -5.38 -7.58
N ARG A 9 27.03 -6.10 -7.99
CA ARG A 9 26.11 -6.80 -7.06
C ARG A 9 26.82 -7.79 -6.11
N ARG A 10 28.01 -8.30 -6.47
CA ARG A 10 28.86 -9.15 -5.61
C ARG A 10 29.60 -8.41 -4.49
N SER A 11 29.64 -7.07 -4.54
CA SER A 11 30.35 -6.22 -3.57
C SER A 11 29.42 -5.54 -2.55
N ARG A 12 28.10 -5.79 -2.61
CA ARG A 12 27.14 -5.26 -1.65
C ARG A 12 26.98 -6.21 -0.46
N LEU A 13 26.90 -5.66 0.75
CA LEU A 13 26.55 -6.41 1.94
C LEU A 13 25.06 -6.77 1.88
N ARG A 14 24.75 -8.06 1.92
CA ARG A 14 23.37 -8.55 1.98
C ARG A 14 22.86 -8.48 3.42
N VAL A 15 21.77 -7.75 3.64
CA VAL A 15 21.17 -7.56 4.95
C VAL A 15 19.70 -7.96 4.86
N VAL A 16 19.27 -8.86 5.74
CA VAL A 16 17.85 -9.13 5.97
C VAL A 16 17.47 -8.47 7.29
N LEU A 17 16.50 -7.57 7.26
CA LEU A 17 15.96 -6.92 8.44
C LEU A 17 14.55 -7.47 8.71
N PHE A 18 14.39 -8.14 9.84
CA PHE A 18 13.06 -8.52 10.33
C PHE A 18 12.38 -7.30 10.96
N SER A 19 11.19 -6.98 10.50
CA SER A 19 10.46 -5.78 10.89
C SER A 19 8.98 -6.04 11.10
N GLY A 20 8.37 -5.28 12.01
CA GLY A 20 6.93 -5.06 12.04
C GLY A 20 6.62 -3.62 11.64
N GLY A 21 5.72 -2.97 12.37
CA GLY A 21 5.25 -1.60 12.11
C GLY A 21 6.31 -0.48 12.13
N ARG A 22 6.40 0.29 13.23
CA ARG A 22 7.13 1.57 13.24
C ARG A 22 8.53 1.56 13.87
N GLY A 23 8.84 0.57 14.71
CA GLY A 23 10.06 0.56 15.54
C GLY A 23 11.38 0.55 14.75
N SER A 24 11.37 0.02 13.53
CA SER A 24 12.55 -0.10 12.66
C SER A 24 12.79 1.10 11.74
N GLY A 25 11.91 2.11 11.75
CA GLY A 25 11.86 3.12 10.68
C GLY A 25 13.16 3.87 10.42
N ALA A 26 13.84 4.33 11.48
CA ALA A 26 15.12 5.03 11.34
C ALA A 26 16.22 4.13 10.76
N LEU A 27 16.28 2.88 11.22
CA LEU A 27 17.27 1.91 10.75
C LEU A 27 17.01 1.52 9.29
N THR A 28 15.76 1.23 8.92
CA THR A 28 15.37 0.88 7.55
C THR A 28 15.77 2.00 6.57
N THR A 29 15.49 3.26 6.89
CA THR A 29 15.86 4.40 6.03
C THR A 29 17.36 4.50 5.83
N GLN A 30 18.17 4.33 6.88
CA GLN A 30 19.63 4.40 6.77
C GLN A 30 20.20 3.25 5.94
N LEU A 31 19.68 2.03 6.12
CA LEU A 31 20.13 0.85 5.38
C LEU A 31 19.77 0.94 3.90
N VAL A 32 18.52 1.31 3.57
CA VAL A 32 18.03 1.30 2.18
C VAL A 32 18.67 2.39 1.32
N SER A 33 19.03 3.54 1.92
CA SER A 33 19.71 4.63 1.21
C SER A 33 21.20 4.38 0.99
N ASN A 34 21.77 3.30 1.53
CA ASN A 34 23.19 2.99 1.36
C ASN A 34 23.42 2.12 0.11
N PRO A 35 24.11 2.64 -0.93
CA PRO A 35 24.32 1.91 -2.19
C PRO A 35 25.22 0.67 -2.05
N ARG A 36 25.90 0.49 -0.91
CA ARG A 36 26.71 -0.69 -0.60
C ARG A 36 25.92 -1.80 0.10
N ILE A 37 24.64 -1.58 0.42
CA ILE A 37 23.78 -2.55 1.09
C ILE A 37 22.74 -3.05 0.09
N ASP A 38 22.53 -4.35 0.06
CA ASP A 38 21.38 -5.00 -0.59
C ASP A 38 20.44 -5.45 0.53
N LEU A 39 19.35 -4.73 0.73
CA LEU A 39 18.44 -4.88 1.86
C LEU A 39 17.20 -5.67 1.44
N VAL A 40 16.82 -6.66 2.24
CA VAL A 40 15.51 -7.28 2.24
C VAL A 40 14.84 -6.99 3.57
N LEU A 41 13.61 -6.48 3.53
CA LEU A 41 12.79 -6.22 4.71
C LEU A 41 11.75 -7.33 4.86
N ALA A 42 11.99 -8.25 5.78
CA ALA A 42 11.08 -9.35 6.07
C ALA A 42 10.03 -8.90 7.11
N ILE A 43 8.75 -8.93 6.76
CA ILE A 43 7.65 -8.40 7.55
C ILE A 43 6.70 -9.53 7.97
N ASN A 44 6.24 -9.51 9.23
CA ASN A 44 5.20 -10.44 9.66
C ASN A 44 3.79 -9.95 9.27
N GLY A 45 2.99 -10.83 8.67
CA GLY A 45 1.60 -10.54 8.31
C GLY A 45 0.56 -10.92 9.37
N TYR A 46 0.99 -11.25 10.58
CA TYR A 46 0.10 -11.81 11.61
C TYR A 46 -0.62 -10.75 12.47
N ASP A 47 -0.34 -9.45 12.26
CA ASP A 47 -1.04 -8.36 12.94
C ASP A 47 -2.57 -8.45 12.72
N ASP A 48 -3.33 -8.10 13.75
CA ASP A 48 -4.79 -8.09 13.78
C ASP A 48 -5.36 -6.80 14.36
N GLY A 49 -4.54 -5.74 14.51
CA GLY A 49 -5.03 -4.42 14.93
C GLY A 49 -6.18 -3.91 14.07
N ALA A 50 -7.06 -3.05 14.63
CA ALA A 50 -8.36 -2.64 14.08
C ALA A 50 -8.59 -2.82 12.56
N SER A 51 -8.01 -1.97 11.70
CA SER A 51 -8.22 -2.05 10.24
C SER A 51 -7.53 -3.24 9.57
N THR A 52 -6.46 -3.77 10.17
CA THR A 52 -5.84 -5.05 9.76
C THR A 52 -6.78 -6.22 10.03
N GLY A 53 -7.30 -6.30 11.26
CA GLY A 53 -8.24 -7.33 11.68
C GLY A 53 -9.53 -7.32 10.87
N GLU A 54 -10.02 -6.12 10.51
CA GLU A 54 -11.21 -5.97 9.67
C GLU A 54 -11.02 -6.51 8.25
N VAL A 55 -9.87 -6.24 7.62
CA VAL A 55 -9.50 -6.85 6.32
C VAL A 55 -9.43 -8.38 6.44
N ARG A 56 -8.77 -8.90 7.48
CA ARG A 56 -8.64 -10.34 7.70
C ARG A 56 -10.00 -11.00 7.91
N ARG A 57 -10.89 -10.38 8.69
CA ARG A 57 -12.26 -10.86 8.92
C ARG A 57 -13.07 -10.90 7.62
N PHE A 58 -12.98 -9.83 6.83
CA PHE A 58 -13.71 -9.70 5.56
C PHE A 58 -13.22 -10.70 4.50
N LEU A 59 -11.91 -10.85 4.30
CA LEU A 59 -11.36 -11.75 3.29
C LEU A 59 -11.32 -13.21 3.78
N GLY A 60 -11.03 -13.44 5.06
CA GLY A 60 -11.01 -14.74 5.75
C GLY A 60 -9.73 -15.55 5.59
N ASP A 61 -9.03 -15.38 4.47
CA ASP A 61 -7.82 -16.11 4.08
C ASP A 61 -6.60 -15.19 3.92
N ALA A 62 -6.77 -13.87 4.02
CA ALA A 62 -5.69 -12.92 3.93
C ALA A 62 -4.91 -12.76 5.25
N LEU A 63 -3.61 -12.51 5.13
CA LEU A 63 -2.80 -11.94 6.20
C LEU A 63 -3.06 -10.44 6.33
N GLY A 64 -2.54 -9.84 7.40
CA GLY A 64 -2.68 -8.43 7.71
C GLY A 64 -1.84 -7.50 6.83
N PRO A 65 -2.43 -6.57 6.04
CA PRO A 65 -1.68 -5.76 5.08
C PRO A 65 -0.95 -4.55 5.69
N SER A 66 -1.33 -4.12 6.90
CA SER A 66 -0.96 -2.80 7.43
C SER A 66 0.55 -2.58 7.56
N ASP A 67 1.30 -3.58 8.04
CA ASP A 67 2.73 -3.40 8.26
C ASP A 67 3.52 -3.44 6.94
N PHE A 68 3.12 -4.28 5.98
CA PHE A 68 3.63 -4.23 4.61
C PHE A 68 3.41 -2.86 3.99
N ARG A 69 2.17 -2.36 4.06
CA ARG A 69 1.78 -1.07 3.53
C ARG A 69 2.59 0.09 4.13
N LYS A 70 2.66 0.17 5.47
CA LYS A 70 3.39 1.24 6.17
C LYS A 70 4.88 1.23 5.84
N ASN A 71 5.48 0.05 5.74
CA ASN A 71 6.88 -0.08 5.36
C ASN A 71 7.10 0.29 3.89
N ALA A 72 6.22 -0.14 2.98
CA ALA A 72 6.26 0.25 1.59
C ALA A 72 6.14 1.78 1.41
N SER A 73 5.19 2.44 2.09
CA SER A 73 5.08 3.91 2.11
C SER A 73 6.37 4.57 2.59
N ARG A 74 6.99 4.05 3.66
CA ARG A 74 8.26 4.58 4.20
C ARG A 74 9.41 4.42 3.21
N LEU A 75 9.54 3.24 2.62
CA LEU A 75 10.59 2.93 1.64
C LEU A 75 10.42 3.79 0.39
N ALA A 76 9.18 4.01 -0.06
CA ALA A 76 8.90 4.82 -1.24
C ALA A 76 9.33 6.28 -1.03
N ARG A 77 9.11 6.83 0.17
CA ARG A 77 9.62 8.15 0.57
C ARG A 77 11.14 8.18 0.64
N ALA A 78 11.75 7.19 1.31
CA ALA A 78 13.20 7.13 1.49
C ALA A 78 13.96 7.02 0.15
N LEU A 79 13.42 6.24 -0.78
CA LEU A 79 14.00 6.03 -2.10
C LEU A 79 13.49 7.01 -3.16
N ARG A 80 12.47 7.80 -2.86
CA ARG A 80 11.79 8.72 -3.78
C ARG A 80 11.29 8.01 -5.04
N THR A 81 10.70 6.82 -4.88
CA THR A 81 10.20 5.98 -5.99
C THR A 81 8.77 6.28 -6.38
N ALA A 82 8.02 6.99 -5.52
CA ALA A 82 6.63 7.38 -5.74
C ALA A 82 6.43 8.88 -5.46
N PRO A 83 5.47 9.54 -6.14
CA PRO A 83 5.11 10.92 -5.82
C PRO A 83 4.42 11.00 -4.45
N GLU A 84 4.68 12.07 -3.69
CA GLU A 84 4.14 12.23 -2.32
C GLU A 84 2.61 12.13 -2.25
N PRO A 85 1.82 12.70 -3.20
CA PRO A 85 0.36 12.53 -3.17
C PRO A 85 -0.11 11.07 -3.23
N LEU A 86 0.66 10.17 -3.85
CA LEU A 86 0.32 8.74 -3.88
C LEU A 86 0.51 8.12 -2.51
N VAL A 87 1.63 8.43 -1.86
CA VAL A 87 1.93 7.90 -0.53
C VAL A 87 0.94 8.46 0.49
N GLU A 88 0.61 9.76 0.42
CA GLU A 88 -0.44 10.38 1.24
C GLU A 88 -1.82 9.76 0.99
N LEU A 89 -2.19 9.49 -0.27
CA LEU A 89 -3.46 8.85 -0.60
C LEU A 89 -3.55 7.44 0.03
N LEU A 90 -2.48 6.66 -0.04
CA LEU A 90 -2.44 5.30 0.52
C LEU A 90 -2.38 5.30 2.06
N ASP A 91 -1.79 6.32 2.66
CA ASP A 91 -1.75 6.51 4.12
C ASP A 91 -3.03 7.13 4.69
N LEU A 92 -3.86 7.76 3.86
CA LEU A 92 -5.11 8.40 4.25
C LEU A 92 -6.04 7.43 4.96
N ARG A 93 -6.57 7.83 6.11
CA ARG A 93 -7.58 7.09 6.85
C ARG A 93 -8.98 7.63 6.59
N LEU A 94 -9.91 6.72 6.36
CA LEU A 94 -11.33 7.02 6.18
C LEU A 94 -11.98 7.42 7.51
N ARG A 95 -13.03 8.23 7.44
CA ARG A 95 -13.76 8.73 8.62
C ARG A 95 -14.99 7.86 8.95
N ASP A 96 -15.40 7.95 10.20
CA ASP A 96 -16.37 7.11 10.94
C ASP A 96 -17.79 7.06 10.36
N ASP A 97 -18.16 7.96 9.45
CA ASP A 97 -19.53 8.13 8.95
C ASP A 97 -19.89 7.23 7.76
N LEU A 98 -18.98 6.33 7.36
CA LEU A 98 -19.02 5.67 6.05
C LEU A 98 -19.30 4.15 6.17
N VAL A 99 -20.56 3.79 6.44
CA VAL A 99 -21.00 2.37 6.57
C VAL A 99 -21.73 1.85 5.32
N ASP A 100 -21.81 2.64 4.25
CA ASP A 100 -22.53 2.28 3.02
C ASP A 100 -21.77 1.22 2.20
N GLY A 101 -22.45 0.12 1.81
CA GLY A 101 -21.90 -0.92 0.92
C GLY A 101 -21.45 -0.39 -0.45
N CYS A 102 -21.91 0.80 -0.85
CA CYS A 102 -21.45 1.49 -2.05
C CYS A 102 -20.13 2.27 -1.85
N MET A 103 -19.60 2.37 -0.62
CA MET A 103 -18.42 3.19 -0.31
C MET A 103 -17.19 2.83 -1.14
N ALA A 104 -16.87 1.53 -1.24
CA ALA A 104 -15.73 1.08 -2.05
C ALA A 104 -15.84 1.48 -3.52
N ARG A 105 -17.06 1.42 -4.11
CA ARG A 105 -17.31 1.87 -5.48
C ARG A 105 -17.18 3.39 -5.63
N ARG A 106 -17.71 4.15 -4.67
CA ARG A 106 -17.58 5.62 -4.67
C ARG A 106 -16.11 6.04 -4.54
N LEU A 107 -15.33 5.38 -3.67
CA LEU A 107 -13.89 5.59 -3.56
C LEU A 107 -13.17 5.30 -4.88
N ALA A 108 -13.47 4.16 -5.51
CA ALA A 108 -12.90 3.84 -6.81
C ALA A 108 -13.24 4.89 -7.88
N ALA A 109 -14.49 5.36 -7.92
CA ALA A 109 -14.93 6.40 -8.86
C ALA A 109 -14.22 7.73 -8.62
N VAL A 110 -14.19 8.21 -7.37
CA VAL A 110 -13.54 9.47 -6.98
C VAL A 110 -12.04 9.44 -7.23
N VAL A 111 -11.38 8.31 -6.91
CA VAL A 111 -9.97 8.14 -7.23
C VAL A 111 -9.77 8.15 -8.74
N GLY A 112 -10.58 7.43 -9.51
CA GLY A 112 -10.48 7.38 -10.97
C GLY A 112 -10.66 8.74 -11.66
N SER A 113 -11.66 9.52 -11.24
CA SER A 113 -11.94 10.83 -11.82
C SER A 113 -11.04 11.94 -11.29
N GLY A 114 -10.48 11.79 -10.08
CA GLY A 114 -9.81 12.88 -9.37
C GLY A 114 -10.77 13.98 -8.91
N THR A 115 -12.08 13.71 -8.91
CA THR A 115 -13.13 14.68 -8.54
C THR A 115 -14.17 14.01 -7.66
N GLY A 116 -14.76 14.77 -6.74
CA GLY A 116 -15.81 14.25 -5.86
C GLY A 116 -16.60 15.39 -5.24
N GLU A 117 -17.92 15.23 -5.21
CA GLU A 117 -18.85 16.21 -4.61
C GLU A 117 -19.10 15.93 -3.12
N ASN A 118 -18.78 14.71 -2.66
CA ASN A 118 -19.00 14.31 -1.27
C ASN A 118 -17.87 14.85 -0.38
N PRO A 119 -18.17 15.68 0.65
CA PRO A 119 -17.17 16.23 1.56
C PRO A 119 -16.33 15.16 2.28
N SER A 120 -16.90 14.00 2.58
CA SER A 120 -16.17 12.87 3.20
C SER A 120 -15.10 12.27 2.26
N LEU A 121 -15.21 12.51 0.94
CA LEU A 121 -14.31 12.02 -0.10
C LEU A 121 -13.47 13.13 -0.74
N GLU A 122 -13.46 14.33 -0.17
CA GLU A 122 -12.65 15.46 -0.65
C GLU A 122 -11.14 15.13 -0.61
N GLY A 123 -10.69 14.50 0.48
CA GLY A 123 -9.28 14.08 0.63
C GLY A 123 -8.80 13.16 -0.49
N PRO A 124 -9.47 12.00 -0.72
CA PRO A 124 -9.18 11.12 -1.85
C PRO A 124 -9.24 11.82 -3.20
N ALA A 125 -10.25 12.67 -3.45
CA ALA A 125 -10.41 13.39 -4.71
C ALA A 125 -9.21 14.31 -4.98
N ARG A 126 -8.88 15.17 -4.03
CA ARG A 126 -7.79 16.14 -4.13
C ARG A 126 -6.44 15.47 -4.36
N LEU A 127 -6.13 14.43 -3.58
CA LEU A 127 -4.87 13.70 -3.73
C LEU A 127 -4.80 12.98 -5.07
N SER A 128 -5.92 12.41 -5.53
CA SER A 128 -6.00 11.70 -6.81
C SER A 128 -5.90 12.64 -8.01
N ALA A 129 -6.39 13.88 -7.91
CA ALA A 129 -6.22 14.91 -8.93
C ALA A 129 -4.74 15.28 -9.16
N ALA A 130 -3.91 15.16 -8.13
CA ALA A 130 -2.46 15.42 -8.19
C ALA A 130 -1.63 14.22 -8.69
N LEU A 131 -2.26 13.07 -8.96
CA LEU A 131 -1.57 11.88 -9.44
C LEU A 131 -1.42 11.87 -10.97
N PRO A 132 -0.31 11.29 -11.48
CA PRO A 132 -0.25 10.86 -12.87
C PRO A 132 -1.41 9.92 -13.20
N GLU A 133 -1.94 10.03 -14.42
CA GLU A 133 -3.11 9.24 -14.87
C GLU A 133 -2.90 7.73 -14.69
N VAL A 134 -1.70 7.22 -15.01
CA VAL A 134 -1.36 5.80 -14.84
C VAL A 134 -1.43 5.38 -13.37
N ALA A 135 -0.86 6.17 -12.45
CA ALA A 135 -0.92 5.85 -11.02
C ALA A 135 -2.36 5.86 -10.50
N ARG A 136 -3.15 6.86 -10.93
CA ARG A 136 -4.57 6.97 -10.59
C ARG A 136 -5.38 5.76 -11.07
N PHE A 137 -5.18 5.36 -12.33
CA PHE A 137 -5.80 4.16 -12.91
C PHE A 137 -5.44 2.88 -12.14
N LEU A 138 -4.17 2.73 -11.78
CA LEU A 138 -3.70 1.56 -11.03
C LEU A 138 -4.30 1.49 -9.61
N VAL A 139 -4.40 2.61 -8.90
CA VAL A 139 -5.07 2.67 -7.59
C VAL A 139 -6.57 2.36 -7.75
N GLN A 140 -7.22 2.98 -8.73
CA GLN A 140 -8.63 2.76 -9.04
C GLN A 140 -8.94 1.28 -9.30
N ALA A 141 -8.13 0.60 -10.12
CA ALA A 141 -8.36 -0.80 -10.47
C ALA A 141 -8.39 -1.72 -9.23
N ARG A 142 -7.51 -1.48 -8.26
CA ARG A 142 -7.47 -2.23 -7.00
C ARG A 142 -8.68 -1.94 -6.11
N LEU A 143 -9.06 -0.66 -5.99
CA LEU A 143 -10.27 -0.28 -5.26
C LEU A 143 -11.54 -0.86 -5.90
N ALA A 144 -11.63 -0.85 -7.23
CA ALA A 144 -12.74 -1.44 -7.97
C ALA A 144 -12.82 -2.95 -7.71
N ARG A 145 -11.68 -3.67 -7.78
CA ARG A 145 -11.66 -5.11 -7.47
C ARG A 145 -12.10 -5.41 -6.04
N PHE A 146 -11.68 -4.61 -5.08
CA PHE A 146 -12.15 -4.73 -3.69
C PHE A 146 -13.67 -4.48 -3.58
N ALA A 147 -14.18 -3.47 -4.30
CA ALA A 147 -15.60 -3.16 -4.32
C ALA A 147 -16.44 -4.30 -4.93
N ASP A 148 -15.94 -4.98 -5.96
CA ASP A 148 -16.60 -6.14 -6.56
C ASP A 148 -16.65 -7.33 -5.59
N GLU A 149 -15.60 -7.55 -4.80
CA GLU A 149 -15.60 -8.56 -3.75
C GLU A 149 -16.65 -8.26 -2.67
N LEU A 150 -16.72 -6.99 -2.24
CA LEU A 150 -17.68 -6.56 -1.23
C LEU A 150 -19.13 -6.70 -1.72
N ALA A 151 -19.38 -6.44 -3.01
CA ALA A 151 -20.72 -6.52 -3.58
C ALA A 151 -21.21 -7.94 -3.83
N THR A 152 -20.30 -8.89 -4.06
CA THR A 152 -20.61 -10.29 -4.34
C THR A 152 -20.53 -11.18 -3.09
N GLY A 153 -19.79 -10.73 -2.07
CA GLY A 153 -19.60 -11.46 -0.82
C GLY A 153 -20.78 -11.35 0.14
N ALA A 154 -20.93 -12.37 1.00
CA ALA A 154 -21.90 -12.36 2.10
C ALA A 154 -21.40 -11.60 3.35
N ARG A 155 -20.12 -11.20 3.36
CA ARG A 155 -19.49 -10.53 4.51
C ARG A 155 -19.52 -9.02 4.33
N THR A 156 -19.93 -8.31 5.38
CA THR A 156 -19.85 -6.85 5.45
C THR A 156 -18.43 -6.38 5.73
N PHE A 157 -18.15 -5.11 5.43
CA PHE A 157 -16.87 -4.45 5.74
C PHE A 157 -17.12 -3.13 6.48
N ARG A 158 -16.35 -2.87 7.53
CA ARG A 158 -16.35 -1.61 8.28
C ARG A 158 -15.22 -0.72 7.78
N PHE A 159 -15.56 0.43 7.21
CA PHE A 159 -14.57 1.37 6.69
C PHE A 159 -13.99 2.31 7.73
N ASP A 160 -14.56 2.36 8.93
CA ASP A 160 -14.08 3.24 10.00
C ASP A 160 -12.59 3.03 10.29
N ASP A 161 -11.89 4.15 10.42
CA ASP A 161 -10.45 4.28 10.63
C ASP A 161 -9.60 3.43 9.66
N THR A 162 -10.15 2.98 8.53
CA THR A 162 -9.44 2.12 7.59
C THR A 162 -8.56 2.97 6.71
N SER A 163 -7.27 2.62 6.60
CA SER A 163 -6.41 3.28 5.62
C SER A 163 -6.82 2.88 4.21
N LEU A 164 -6.95 3.83 3.30
CA LEU A 164 -7.27 3.58 1.90
C LEU A 164 -6.28 2.59 1.27
N GLY A 165 -5.00 2.68 1.63
CA GLY A 165 -4.02 1.73 1.13
C GLY A 165 -4.22 0.28 1.61
N ASN A 166 -4.94 0.02 2.71
CA ASN A 166 -5.33 -1.35 3.07
C ASN A 166 -6.39 -1.89 2.11
N LEU A 167 -7.31 -1.04 1.64
CA LEU A 167 -8.28 -1.39 0.61
C LEU A 167 -7.58 -1.65 -0.72
N VAL A 168 -6.61 -0.80 -1.08
CA VAL A 168 -5.80 -0.96 -2.30
C VAL A 168 -4.98 -2.24 -2.23
N PHE A 169 -4.31 -2.54 -1.10
CA PHE A 169 -3.58 -3.79 -0.92
C PHE A 169 -4.51 -5.00 -0.99
N SER A 170 -5.70 -4.92 -0.37
CA SER A 170 -6.72 -5.98 -0.49
C SER A 170 -7.16 -6.17 -1.93
N GLY A 171 -7.29 -5.08 -2.70
CA GLY A 171 -7.48 -5.12 -4.14
C GLY A 171 -6.35 -5.84 -4.89
N SER A 172 -5.09 -5.53 -4.57
CA SER A 172 -3.91 -6.25 -5.10
C SER A 172 -4.02 -7.75 -4.84
N TYR A 173 -4.30 -8.14 -3.60
CA TYR A 173 -4.47 -9.54 -3.19
C TYR A 173 -5.55 -10.25 -4.02
N LEU A 174 -6.67 -9.58 -4.25
CA LEU A 174 -7.76 -10.13 -5.06
C LEU A 174 -7.43 -10.20 -6.55
N LEU A 175 -6.69 -9.22 -7.09
CA LEU A 175 -6.27 -9.19 -8.51
C LEU A 175 -5.27 -10.31 -8.84
N VAL A 176 -4.37 -10.63 -7.91
CA VAL A 176 -3.34 -11.66 -8.12
C VAL A 176 -3.79 -13.07 -7.69
N GLY A 177 -5.09 -13.26 -7.47
CA GLY A 177 -5.67 -14.58 -7.20
C GLY A 177 -5.51 -15.06 -5.76
N ARG A 178 -5.60 -14.15 -4.79
CA ARG A 178 -5.52 -14.45 -3.34
C ARG A 178 -4.17 -15.04 -2.90
N ASP A 179 -3.10 -14.68 -3.63
CA ASP A 179 -1.72 -14.95 -3.24
C ASP A 179 -1.14 -13.72 -2.53
N PHE A 180 -0.77 -13.88 -1.25
CA PHE A 180 -0.34 -12.77 -0.42
C PHE A 180 1.03 -12.21 -0.84
N ASN A 181 1.99 -13.06 -1.18
CA ASN A 181 3.33 -12.61 -1.56
C ASN A 181 3.29 -11.89 -2.92
N ARG A 182 2.51 -12.41 -3.86
CA ARG A 182 2.26 -11.71 -5.13
C ARG A 182 1.51 -10.39 -4.92
N ALA A 183 0.70 -10.26 -3.87
CA ALA A 183 0.04 -9.01 -3.52
C ALA A 183 1.04 -7.98 -2.99
N VAL A 184 2.00 -8.41 -2.16
CA VAL A 184 3.13 -7.59 -1.71
C VAL A 184 3.92 -7.08 -2.91
N ASP A 185 4.28 -7.96 -3.84
CA ASP A 185 4.99 -7.58 -5.07
C ASP A 185 4.20 -6.57 -5.90
N ASP A 186 2.92 -6.85 -6.17
CA ASP A 186 2.04 -5.97 -6.93
C ASP A 186 1.88 -4.58 -6.26
N TYR A 187 1.76 -4.55 -4.94
CA TYR A 187 1.68 -3.31 -4.18
C TYR A 187 3.00 -2.53 -4.17
N CYS A 188 4.14 -3.23 -4.14
CA CYS A 188 5.46 -2.62 -4.25
C CYS A 188 5.69 -2.00 -5.64
N VAL A 189 5.22 -2.67 -6.71
CA VAL A 189 5.25 -2.13 -8.07
C VAL A 189 4.45 -0.84 -8.19
N LEU A 190 3.28 -0.75 -7.54
CA LEU A 190 2.49 0.49 -7.50
C LEU A 190 3.27 1.68 -6.92
N LEU A 191 4.18 1.42 -5.96
CA LEU A 191 5.04 2.42 -5.32
C LEU A 191 6.43 2.55 -5.98
N GLY A 192 6.66 1.87 -7.10
CA GLY A 192 7.95 1.88 -7.81
C GLY A 192 9.09 1.26 -7.01
N LEU A 193 8.80 0.42 -6.01
CA LEU A 193 9.83 -0.19 -5.17
C LEU A 193 10.56 -1.32 -5.92
N PRO A 194 11.86 -1.52 -5.66
CA PRO A 194 12.61 -2.65 -6.19
C PRO A 194 11.98 -4.00 -5.78
N ALA A 195 11.92 -4.94 -6.74
CA ALA A 195 11.46 -6.30 -6.46
C ALA A 195 12.34 -6.99 -5.40
N GLY A 196 11.70 -7.73 -4.48
CA GLY A 196 12.37 -8.42 -3.37
C GLY A 196 12.86 -7.53 -2.23
N LEU A 197 12.56 -6.21 -2.25
CA LEU A 197 12.91 -5.32 -1.14
C LEU A 197 12.02 -5.57 0.09
N VAL A 198 10.77 -6.00 -0.12
CA VAL A 198 9.80 -6.30 0.94
C VAL A 198 9.32 -7.73 0.74
N GLU A 199 9.42 -8.55 1.78
CA GLU A 199 8.97 -9.95 1.82
C GLU A 199 8.12 -10.23 3.05
#